data_AF-A0A915EQM0-F1
#
_entry.id   AF-A0A915EQM0-F1
#
_cell.length_a   1.000
_cell.length_b   1.000
_cell.length_c   1.000
_cell.angle_alpha   90.00
_cell.angle_beta   90.00
_cell.angle_gamma   90.00
#
_symmetry.space_group_name_H-M   'P 1'
#
loop_
_entity.id
_entity.type
_entity.pdbx_description
1 polymer ?
#
loop_
_entity_poly.entity_id
_entity_poly.type
_entity_poly.pdbx_seq_one_letter_code
_entity_poly.pdbx_strand_id
1 'polypeptide(L)'
;MFYSNKFITVPAFYANADPHLGHLYSATLGDVSRRWELLKNDENRVKNMAEKIAGKPSIFSVGLDEHGSKIEAAARLAGMEPQQHCDVYYKNFEKMFKTFNISYTHFVRTSQESHKTAVNHFWRKLQSTGSIYKDNYEGWYSTVDECFYGDKEVDCVTDEATGTQQHVAIETKSSVTFVKEQNYMFDYKS
;
A
#
# COMPACT_ATOMS: atom_id res chain seq x y z
N MET A 1 23.28 -27.69 -3.82
CA MET A 1 23.21 -26.25 -4.15
C MET A 1 21.75 -25.86 -3.95
N PHE A 2 21.44 -24.98 -2.99
CA PHE A 2 20.04 -24.72 -2.60
C PHE A 2 19.35 -23.80 -3.62
N TYR A 3 18.32 -24.31 -4.30
CA TYR A 3 17.39 -23.50 -5.08
C TYR A 3 16.65 -22.54 -4.13
N SER A 4 16.83 -21.22 -4.29
CA SER A 4 16.15 -20.24 -3.45
C SER A 4 14.98 -19.63 -4.23
N ASN A 5 13.77 -20.09 -3.95
CA ASN A 5 12.55 -19.46 -4.45
C ASN A 5 12.37 -18.12 -3.72
N LYS A 6 12.44 -17.00 -4.44
CA LYS A 6 12.27 -15.67 -3.85
C LYS A 6 10.82 -15.22 -3.92
N PHE A 7 10.39 -14.49 -2.90
CA PHE A 7 9.15 -13.72 -2.90
C PHE A 7 9.54 -12.24 -3.00
N ILE A 8 9.29 -11.65 -4.15
CA ILE A 8 9.65 -10.27 -4.49
C ILE A 8 8.37 -9.46 -4.48
N THR A 9 8.39 -8.31 -3.81
CA THR A 9 7.26 -7.39 -3.74
C THR A 9 7.70 -5.99 -4.13
N VAL A 10 6.75 -5.24 -4.62
CA VAL A 10 6.80 -3.77 -4.69
C VAL A 10 5.65 -3.22 -3.85
N PRO A 11 5.63 -1.92 -3.53
CA PRO A 11 4.49 -1.32 -2.84
C PRO A 11 3.17 -1.63 -3.55
N ALA A 12 2.09 -1.76 -2.78
CA ALA A 12 0.75 -1.61 -3.34
C ALA A 12 0.52 -0.13 -3.61
N PHE A 13 0.22 0.24 -4.85
CA PHE A 13 0.07 1.65 -5.24
C PHE A 13 -1.34 2.15 -4.90
N TYR A 14 -1.50 3.40 -4.49
CA TYR A 14 -2.81 3.95 -4.20
C TYR A 14 -3.67 4.08 -5.46
N ALA A 15 -4.92 3.61 -5.39
CA ALA A 15 -5.89 3.67 -6.49
C ALA A 15 -6.63 5.02 -6.54
N ASN A 16 -5.90 6.14 -6.47
CA ASN A 16 -6.45 7.50 -6.51
C ASN A 16 -5.96 8.33 -7.72
N ALA A 17 -5.02 7.81 -8.51
CA ALA A 17 -4.45 8.49 -9.66
C ALA A 17 -3.95 7.52 -10.73
N ASP A 18 -3.76 8.03 -11.95
CA ASP A 18 -3.21 7.25 -13.05
C ASP A 18 -1.75 6.84 -12.80
N PRO A 19 -1.34 5.67 -13.33
CA PRO A 19 0.01 5.19 -13.11
C PRO A 19 1.05 6.07 -13.81
N HIS A 20 2.12 6.43 -13.10
CA HIS A 20 3.19 7.28 -13.59
C HIS A 20 4.58 6.61 -13.43
N LEU A 21 5.64 7.35 -13.80
CA LEU A 21 7.02 6.84 -13.83
C LEU A 21 7.48 6.20 -12.51
N GLY A 22 7.14 6.77 -11.36
CA GLY A 22 7.48 6.19 -10.05
C GLY A 22 6.94 4.76 -9.83
N HIS A 23 5.71 4.48 -10.27
CA HIS A 23 5.13 3.14 -10.20
C HIS A 23 5.85 2.17 -11.13
N LEU A 24 6.09 2.61 -12.37
CA LEU A 24 6.82 1.82 -13.36
C LEU A 24 8.24 1.50 -12.88
N TYR A 25 8.95 2.48 -12.34
CA TYR A 25 10.31 2.31 -11.81
C TYR A 25 10.37 1.21 -10.74
N SER A 26 9.48 1.29 -9.75
CA SER A 26 9.37 0.26 -8.70
C SER A 26 9.08 -1.12 -9.29
N ALA A 27 8.11 -1.20 -10.21
CA ALA A 27 7.73 -2.44 -10.88
C ALA A 27 8.88 -3.03 -11.73
N THR A 28 9.67 -2.18 -12.41
CA THR A 28 10.85 -2.58 -13.18
C THR A 28 11.92 -3.20 -12.28
N LEU A 29 12.20 -2.60 -11.11
CA LEU A 29 13.16 -3.17 -10.16
C LEU A 29 12.73 -4.57 -9.67
N GLY A 30 11.45 -4.73 -9.36
CA GLY A 30 10.89 -6.03 -8.98
C GLY A 30 10.96 -7.06 -10.13
N ASP A 31 10.61 -6.65 -11.35
CA ASP A 31 10.65 -7.50 -12.54
C ASP A 31 12.07 -7.95 -12.89
N VAL A 32 13.04 -7.02 -12.92
CA VAL A 32 14.45 -7.33 -13.15
C VAL A 32 14.97 -8.29 -12.09
N SER A 33 14.63 -8.08 -10.83
CA SER A 33 15.02 -8.97 -9.73
C SER A 33 14.46 -10.38 -9.92
N ARG A 34 13.18 -10.51 -10.32
CA ARG A 34 12.58 -11.83 -10.59
C ARG A 34 13.22 -12.50 -11.80
N ARG A 35 13.42 -11.77 -12.90
CA ARG A 35 14.06 -12.30 -14.10
C ARG A 35 15.47 -12.80 -13.81
N TRP A 36 16.23 -12.06 -13.01
CA TRP A 36 17.56 -12.47 -12.57
C TRP A 36 17.53 -13.78 -11.76
N GLU A 37 16.59 -13.93 -10.83
CA GLU A 37 16.41 -15.18 -10.09
C GLU A 37 15.98 -16.33 -11.00
N LEU A 38 15.15 -16.07 -12.03
CA LEU A 38 14.80 -17.08 -13.03
C LEU A 38 16.01 -17.50 -13.87
N LEU A 39 16.87 -16.56 -14.29
CA LEU A 39 18.09 -16.85 -15.06
C LEU A 39 19.09 -17.67 -14.24
N LYS A 40 19.35 -17.30 -12.99
CA LYS A 40 20.18 -18.11 -12.07
C LYS A 40 19.64 -19.53 -11.92
N ASN A 41 18.32 -19.69 -11.88
CA ASN A 41 17.69 -20.99 -11.80
C ASN A 41 17.84 -21.76 -13.13
N ASP A 42 17.79 -21.09 -14.28
CA ASP A 42 17.94 -21.70 -15.60
C ASP A 42 19.37 -22.20 -15.89
N GLU A 43 20.39 -21.41 -15.53
CA GLU A 43 21.79 -21.84 -15.61
C GLU A 43 22.09 -23.08 -14.74
N ASN A 44 21.40 -23.20 -13.60
CA ASN A 44 21.48 -24.36 -12.71
C ASN A 44 20.50 -25.50 -13.09
N ARG A 45 19.55 -25.27 -14.02
CA ARG A 45 18.56 -26.27 -14.48
C ARG A 45 19.10 -27.23 -15.53
N VAL A 46 20.14 -26.86 -16.28
CA VAL A 46 20.78 -27.77 -17.26
C VAL A 46 21.44 -28.98 -16.56
N LYS A 47 21.72 -28.89 -15.25
CA LYS A 47 22.49 -29.93 -14.54
C LYS A 47 21.65 -31.07 -13.97
N ASN A 48 20.37 -30.90 -13.63
CA ASN A 48 19.58 -31.95 -12.95
C ASN A 48 18.10 -31.98 -13.37
N MET A 49 17.77 -32.81 -14.37
CA MET A 49 16.39 -33.06 -14.82
C MET A 49 15.49 -33.70 -13.73
N ALA A 50 16.08 -34.28 -12.68
CA ALA A 50 15.36 -34.96 -11.60
C ALA A 50 14.74 -34.01 -10.54
N GLU A 51 15.22 -32.76 -10.42
CA GLU A 51 14.72 -31.79 -9.42
C GLU A 51 13.57 -30.91 -9.96
N LYS A 52 13.13 -31.19 -11.20
CA LYS A 52 12.14 -30.44 -11.99
C LYS A 52 10.73 -30.37 -11.37
N ILE A 53 10.45 -31.19 -10.35
CA ILE A 53 9.11 -31.37 -9.76
C ILE A 53 8.95 -30.65 -8.41
N ALA A 54 10.04 -30.20 -7.75
CA ALA A 54 9.97 -29.76 -6.34
C ALA A 54 9.99 -28.23 -6.11
N GLY A 55 10.45 -27.41 -7.07
CA GLY A 55 10.63 -25.97 -6.87
C GLY A 55 9.51 -25.10 -7.47
N LYS A 56 8.73 -24.40 -6.63
CA LYS A 56 7.81 -23.35 -7.12
C LYS A 56 8.62 -22.18 -7.69
N PRO A 57 8.26 -21.60 -8.86
CA PRO A 57 9.02 -20.48 -9.43
C PRO A 57 8.97 -19.25 -8.50
N SER A 58 10.00 -18.40 -8.58
CA SER A 58 10.04 -17.12 -7.85
C SER A 58 8.79 -16.28 -8.12
N ILE A 59 8.22 -15.77 -7.05
CA ILE A 59 6.98 -14.98 -7.04
C ILE A 59 7.36 -13.50 -7.11
N PHE A 60 6.68 -12.75 -7.97
CA PHE A 60 6.70 -11.29 -7.97
C PHE A 60 5.26 -10.78 -7.81
N SER A 61 5.01 -10.10 -6.70
CA SER A 61 3.73 -9.50 -6.38
C SER A 61 3.77 -7.98 -6.57
N VAL A 62 2.82 -7.49 -7.34
CA VAL A 62 2.46 -6.07 -7.41
C VAL A 62 1.09 -5.89 -6.76
N GLY A 63 0.66 -4.66 -6.50
CA GLY A 63 -0.70 -4.48 -6.02
C GLY A 63 -1.24 -3.05 -6.10
N LEU A 64 -2.53 -2.96 -5.79
CA LEU A 64 -3.24 -1.71 -5.58
C LEU A 64 -3.86 -1.68 -4.18
N ASP A 65 -3.69 -0.54 -3.53
CA ASP A 65 -4.42 -0.19 -2.33
C ASP A 65 -5.66 0.62 -2.68
N GLU A 66 -6.82 0.09 -2.30
CA GLU A 66 -8.15 0.50 -2.73
C GLU A 66 -9.03 0.97 -1.56
N HIS A 67 -8.47 1.09 -0.35
CA HIS A 67 -9.16 1.61 0.83
C HIS A 67 -8.60 2.95 1.26
N GLY A 68 -9.41 3.72 2.00
CA GLY A 68 -9.02 5.01 2.58
C GLY A 68 -9.98 6.13 2.22
N SER A 69 -10.06 7.14 3.09
CA SER A 69 -11.00 8.25 2.95
C SER A 69 -10.74 9.08 1.69
N LYS A 70 -9.48 9.18 1.24
CA LYS A 70 -9.13 9.88 -0.02
C LYS A 70 -9.74 9.20 -1.24
N ILE A 71 -9.70 7.87 -1.29
CA ILE A 71 -10.28 7.08 -2.39
C ILE A 71 -11.79 7.20 -2.40
N GLU A 72 -12.42 7.13 -1.22
CA GLU A 72 -13.87 7.33 -1.09
C GLU A 72 -14.30 8.74 -1.55
N ALA A 73 -13.56 9.78 -1.13
CA ALA A 73 -13.81 11.15 -1.54
C ALA A 73 -13.65 11.35 -3.05
N ALA A 74 -12.60 10.79 -3.64
CA ALA A 74 -12.36 10.85 -5.09
C ALA A 74 -13.47 10.14 -5.89
N ALA A 75 -13.92 8.96 -5.43
CA ALA A 75 -15.03 8.23 -6.04
C ALA A 75 -16.33 9.05 -6.00
N ARG A 76 -16.62 9.67 -4.85
CA ARG A 76 -17.80 10.54 -4.66
C ARG A 76 -17.76 11.76 -5.58
N LEU A 77 -16.61 12.42 -5.70
CA LEU A 77 -16.42 13.56 -6.62
C LEU A 77 -16.60 13.15 -8.09
N ALA A 78 -16.22 11.92 -8.43
CA ALA A 78 -16.43 11.35 -9.76
C ALA A 78 -17.86 10.81 -9.99
N GLY A 79 -18.74 10.82 -8.98
CA GLY A 79 -20.08 10.26 -9.05
C GLY A 79 -20.09 8.74 -9.26
N MET A 80 -19.06 8.04 -8.76
CA MET A 80 -18.87 6.60 -8.91
C MET A 80 -18.90 5.87 -7.57
N GLU A 81 -19.29 4.59 -7.59
CA GLU A 81 -19.07 3.71 -6.44
C GLU A 81 -17.56 3.50 -6.21
N PRO A 82 -17.07 3.42 -4.95
CA PRO A 82 -15.64 3.30 -4.66
C PRO A 82 -14.95 2.14 -5.39
N GLN A 83 -15.62 0.98 -5.47
CA GLN A 83 -15.08 -0.18 -6.17
C GLN A 83 -14.94 0.08 -7.69
N GLN A 84 -15.95 0.71 -8.30
CA GLN A 84 -15.92 1.05 -9.72
C GLN A 84 -14.82 2.05 -10.02
N HIS A 85 -14.61 3.02 -9.13
CA HIS A 85 -13.53 3.98 -9.21
C HIS A 85 -12.15 3.28 -9.20
N CYS A 86 -11.93 2.36 -8.25
CA CYS A 86 -10.70 1.59 -8.16
C CYS A 86 -10.49 0.66 -9.38
N ASP A 87 -11.56 0.08 -9.93
CA ASP A 87 -11.49 -0.78 -11.13
C ASP A 87 -10.97 -0.05 -12.37
N VAL A 88 -11.17 1.27 -12.48
CA VAL A 88 -10.61 2.10 -13.55
C VAL A 88 -9.09 2.13 -13.45
N TYR A 89 -8.56 2.46 -12.26
CA TYR A 89 -7.11 2.53 -12.05
C TYR A 89 -6.46 1.15 -12.18
N TYR A 90 -7.08 0.09 -11.67
CA TYR A 90 -6.62 -1.29 -11.90
C TYR A 90 -6.35 -1.58 -13.39
N LYS A 91 -7.31 -1.26 -14.26
CA LYS A 91 -7.13 -1.42 -15.72
C LYS A 91 -6.01 -0.56 -16.29
N ASN A 92 -5.80 0.65 -15.77
CA ASN A 92 -4.73 1.54 -16.22
C ASN A 92 -3.35 0.98 -15.82
N PHE A 93 -3.21 0.43 -14.61
CA PHE A 93 -1.99 -0.26 -14.16
C PHE A 93 -1.73 -1.54 -14.97
N GLU A 94 -2.75 -2.37 -15.23
CA GLU A 94 -2.61 -3.55 -16.11
C GLU A 94 -2.15 -3.15 -17.51
N LYS A 95 -2.73 -2.08 -18.08
CA LYS A 95 -2.34 -1.55 -19.38
C LYS A 95 -0.88 -1.11 -19.37
N MET A 96 -0.46 -0.32 -18.38
CA MET A 96 0.94 0.13 -18.26
C MET A 96 1.90 -1.07 -18.16
N PHE A 97 1.64 -2.01 -17.26
CA PHE A 97 2.50 -3.19 -17.09
C PHE A 97 2.58 -4.05 -18.36
N LYS A 98 1.47 -4.20 -19.09
CA LYS A 98 1.47 -4.86 -20.40
C LYS A 98 2.31 -4.09 -21.43
N THR A 99 2.15 -2.78 -21.51
CA THR A 99 2.90 -1.92 -22.46
C THR A 99 4.41 -1.98 -22.21
N PHE A 100 4.84 -2.01 -20.95
CA PHE A 100 6.25 -2.06 -20.57
C PHE A 100 6.79 -3.48 -20.31
N ASN A 101 6.00 -4.52 -20.62
CA ASN A 101 6.39 -5.92 -20.46
C ASN A 101 6.85 -6.30 -19.03
N ILE A 102 6.21 -5.72 -18.01
CA ILE A 102 6.42 -6.08 -16.61
C ILE A 102 5.80 -7.46 -16.37
N SER A 103 6.61 -8.44 -15.96
CA SER A 103 6.17 -9.81 -15.72
C SER A 103 5.98 -10.06 -14.23
N TYR A 104 4.82 -9.71 -13.69
CA TYR A 104 4.40 -10.10 -12.34
C TYR A 104 3.73 -11.49 -12.34
N THR A 105 3.68 -12.12 -11.16
CA THR A 105 2.95 -13.38 -10.94
C THR A 105 1.59 -13.17 -10.29
N HIS A 106 1.49 -12.15 -9.44
CA HIS A 106 0.29 -11.85 -8.68
C HIS A 106 0.06 -10.34 -8.70
N PHE A 107 -1.18 -9.96 -8.95
CA PHE A 107 -1.66 -8.60 -8.77
C PHE A 107 -2.66 -8.64 -7.61
N VAL A 108 -2.25 -8.12 -6.45
CA VAL A 108 -3.07 -8.09 -5.25
C VAL A 108 -3.86 -6.78 -5.23
N ARG A 109 -5.17 -6.86 -4.98
CA ARG A 109 -6.01 -5.68 -4.74
C ARG A 109 -6.52 -5.78 -3.31
N THR A 110 -6.39 -4.72 -2.50
CA THR A 110 -6.79 -4.81 -1.08
C THR A 110 -8.28 -5.08 -0.90
N SER A 111 -9.11 -4.75 -1.89
CA SER A 111 -10.55 -5.06 -1.94
C SER A 111 -10.90 -6.55 -2.10
N GLN A 112 -9.95 -7.41 -2.50
CA GLN A 112 -10.17 -8.84 -2.68
C GLN A 112 -10.54 -9.54 -1.36
N GLU A 113 -11.47 -10.49 -1.43
CA GLU A 113 -11.96 -11.21 -0.25
C GLU A 113 -10.85 -12.02 0.45
N SER A 114 -9.91 -12.57 -0.32
CA SER A 114 -8.73 -13.25 0.22
C SER A 114 -7.85 -12.32 1.05
N HIS A 115 -7.66 -11.08 0.61
CA HIS A 115 -6.90 -10.07 1.34
C HIS A 115 -7.63 -9.66 2.62
N LYS A 116 -8.94 -9.37 2.53
CA LYS A 116 -9.79 -9.07 3.69
C LYS A 116 -9.77 -10.19 4.73
N THR A 117 -9.82 -11.44 4.29
CA THR A 117 -9.72 -12.61 5.16
C THR A 117 -8.36 -12.67 5.87
N ALA A 118 -7.27 -12.42 5.14
CA ALA A 118 -5.93 -12.43 5.71
C ALA A 118 -5.74 -11.30 6.75
N VAL A 119 -6.21 -10.08 6.45
CA VAL A 119 -6.16 -8.94 7.38
C VAL A 119 -6.99 -9.23 8.63
N ASN A 120 -8.21 -9.73 8.49
CA ASN A 120 -9.05 -10.12 9.62
C ASN A 120 -8.41 -11.20 10.49
N HIS A 121 -7.75 -12.18 9.87
CA HIS A 121 -7.02 -13.21 10.61
C HIS A 121 -5.84 -12.63 11.39
N PHE A 122 -5.04 -11.76 10.75
CA PHE A 122 -3.92 -11.10 11.39
C PHE A 122 -4.36 -10.21 12.55
N TRP A 123 -5.42 -9.42 12.37
CA TRP A 123 -6.03 -8.61 13.41
C TRP A 123 -6.42 -9.42 14.64
N ARG A 124 -7.14 -10.53 14.44
CA ARG A 124 -7.56 -11.42 15.54
C ARG A 124 -6.36 -12.01 16.29
N LYS A 125 -5.28 -12.33 15.58
CA LYS A 125 -4.04 -12.82 16.20
C LYS A 125 -3.35 -11.74 17.05
N LEU A 126 -3.30 -10.51 16.56
CA LEU A 126 -2.77 -9.38 17.34
C LEU A 126 -3.61 -9.09 18.58
N GLN A 127 -4.94 -9.13 18.45
CA GLN A 127 -5.84 -9.00 19.58
C GLN A 127 -5.64 -10.14 20.60
N SER A 128 -5.53 -11.40 20.15
CA SER A 128 -5.37 -12.55 21.06
C SER A 128 -4.01 -12.58 21.77
N THR A 129 -3.01 -11.90 21.23
CA THR A 129 -1.67 -11.79 21.83
C THR A 129 -1.52 -10.57 22.73
N GLY A 130 -2.55 -9.73 22.83
CA GLY A 130 -2.53 -8.50 23.62
C GLY A 130 -1.77 -7.35 22.95
N SER A 131 -1.32 -7.52 21.69
CA SER A 131 -0.56 -6.49 20.96
C SER A 131 -1.44 -5.36 20.42
N ILE A 132 -2.77 -5.50 20.46
CA ILE A 132 -3.71 -4.42 20.15
C ILE A 132 -4.65 -4.21 21.34
N TYR A 133 -4.82 -2.96 21.75
CA TYR A 133 -5.71 -2.55 22.83
C TYR A 133 -6.52 -1.31 22.41
N LYS A 134 -7.65 -1.06 23.08
CA LYS A 134 -8.42 0.17 22.87
C LYS A 134 -7.85 1.27 23.75
N ASP A 135 -7.66 2.45 23.19
CA ASP A 135 -7.32 3.65 23.93
C ASP A 135 -8.05 4.86 23.33
N ASN A 136 -8.08 5.95 24.07
CA ASN A 136 -8.52 7.23 23.52
C ASN A 136 -7.30 7.89 22.90
N TYR A 137 -7.37 8.13 21.60
CA TYR A 137 -6.36 8.90 20.90
C TYR A 137 -6.84 10.36 20.77
N GLU A 138 -5.98 11.27 21.18
CA GLU A 138 -6.16 12.71 21.08
C GLU A 138 -4.93 13.28 20.37
N GLY A 139 -5.14 13.91 19.21
CA GLY A 139 -4.03 14.45 18.43
C GLY A 139 -4.48 15.18 17.18
N TRP A 140 -3.53 15.83 16.52
CA TRP A 140 -3.76 16.52 15.25
C TRP A 140 -3.64 15.52 14.10
N TYR A 141 -4.62 15.50 13.21
CA TYR A 141 -4.63 14.61 12.05
C TYR A 141 -4.71 15.40 10.75
N SER A 142 -3.88 15.05 9.77
CA SER A 142 -3.98 15.57 8.40
C SER A 142 -4.65 14.54 7.51
N THR A 143 -5.80 14.90 6.92
CA THR A 143 -6.45 14.08 5.90
C THR A 143 -5.67 14.06 4.59
N VAL A 144 -4.81 15.06 4.34
CA VAL A 144 -3.95 15.13 3.15
C VAL A 144 -2.77 14.21 3.28
N ASP A 145 -2.16 14.15 4.46
CA ASP A 145 -0.96 13.33 4.71
C ASP A 145 -1.31 11.91 5.19
N GLU A 146 -2.56 11.67 5.61
CA GLU A 146 -3.01 10.42 6.27
C GLU A 146 -2.11 10.05 7.46
N CYS A 147 -1.73 11.08 8.22
CA CYS A 147 -0.76 10.99 9.29
C CYS A 147 -1.20 11.84 10.50
N PHE A 148 -0.75 11.42 11.68
CA PHE A 148 -0.92 12.14 12.93
C PHE A 148 0.30 12.98 13.26
N TYR A 149 0.08 14.17 13.82
CA TYR A 149 1.09 15.13 14.24
C TYR A 149 0.99 15.38 15.75
N GLY A 150 2.15 15.52 16.40
CA GLY A 150 2.22 15.99 17.79
C GLY A 150 2.01 17.50 17.88
N ASP A 151 1.69 18.00 19.08
CA ASP A 151 1.44 19.44 19.31
C ASP A 151 2.59 20.36 18.88
N LYS A 152 3.83 19.86 18.91
CA LYS A 152 5.03 20.62 18.50
C LYS A 152 5.21 20.70 16.99
N GLU A 153 4.47 19.91 16.25
CA GLU A 153 4.55 19.79 14.78
C GLU A 153 3.41 20.55 14.09
N VAL A 154 2.59 21.27 14.86
CA VAL A 154 1.43 22.02 14.39
C VAL A 154 1.57 23.50 14.73
N ASP A 155 1.23 24.36 13.77
CA ASP A 155 1.18 25.81 13.92
C ASP A 155 -0.25 26.33 13.72
N CYS A 156 -0.54 27.51 14.25
CA CYS A 156 -1.81 28.20 14.05
C CYS A 156 -1.57 29.41 13.14
N VAL A 157 -2.11 29.33 11.92
CA VAL A 157 -2.02 30.41 10.93
C VAL A 157 -3.37 31.09 10.77
N THR A 158 -3.36 32.41 10.60
CA THR A 158 -4.58 33.18 10.33
C THR A 158 -4.69 33.39 8.83
N ASP A 159 -5.82 33.04 8.25
CA ASP A 159 -6.13 33.37 6.86
C ASP A 159 -6.37 34.89 6.74
N GLU A 160 -5.53 35.58 5.97
CA GLU A 160 -5.58 37.03 5.78
C GLU A 160 -6.87 37.50 5.08
N ALA A 161 -7.53 36.62 4.29
CA ALA A 161 -8.74 36.95 3.56
C ALA A 161 -10.02 36.80 4.40
N THR A 162 -10.04 35.85 5.33
CA THR A 162 -11.23 35.52 6.13
C THR A 162 -11.10 35.88 7.61
N GLY A 163 -9.88 36.14 8.09
CA GLY A 163 -9.58 36.36 9.52
C GLY A 163 -9.69 35.09 10.36
N THR A 164 -9.91 33.93 9.73
CA THR A 164 -10.15 32.66 10.43
C THR A 164 -8.82 32.02 10.82
N GLN A 165 -8.73 31.53 12.06
CA GLN A 165 -7.59 30.73 12.51
C GLN A 165 -7.72 29.29 12.02
N GLN A 166 -6.64 28.76 11.47
CA GLN A 166 -6.54 27.38 10.99
C GLN A 166 -5.24 26.75 11.50
N HIS A 167 -5.31 25.47 11.86
CA HIS A 167 -4.15 24.70 12.27
C HIS A 167 -3.53 24.00 11.06
N VAL A 168 -2.20 24.06 10.96
CA VAL A 168 -1.44 23.45 9.85
C VAL A 168 -0.22 22.68 10.36
N ALA A 169 0.12 21.58 9.70
CA ALA A 169 1.37 20.87 9.94
C ALA A 169 2.57 21.76 9.55
N ILE A 170 3.59 21.83 10.41
CA ILE A 170 4.74 22.72 10.20
C ILE A 170 5.51 22.35 8.93
N GLU A 171 5.70 21.05 8.69
CA GLU A 171 6.53 20.52 7.60
C GLU A 171 5.82 20.61 6.24
N THR A 172 4.59 20.11 6.15
CA THR A 172 3.85 19.97 4.89
C THR A 172 2.95 21.16 4.59
N LYS A 173 2.70 22.02 5.60
CA LYS A 173 1.68 23.10 5.56
C LYS A 173 0.26 22.59 5.28
N SER A 174 0.04 21.28 5.41
CA SER A 174 -1.29 20.69 5.24
C SER A 174 -2.19 21.09 6.41
N SER A 175 -3.49 21.24 6.16
CA SER A 175 -4.46 21.52 7.22
C SER A 175 -4.59 20.31 8.14
N VAL A 176 -4.59 20.57 9.44
CA VAL A 176 -4.80 19.54 10.47
C VAL A 176 -6.02 19.86 11.31
N THR A 177 -6.72 18.81 11.74
CA THR A 177 -7.86 18.91 12.66
C THR A 177 -7.54 18.15 13.94
N PHE A 178 -7.97 18.70 15.08
CA PHE A 178 -7.85 17.99 16.34
C PHE A 178 -8.91 16.90 16.40
N VAL A 179 -8.47 15.64 16.54
CA VAL A 179 -9.35 14.47 16.60
C VAL A 179 -9.22 13.86 17.98
N LYS A 180 -10.37 13.64 18.63
CA LYS A 180 -10.50 12.87 19.85
C LYS A 180 -11.42 11.70 19.57
N GLU A 181 -10.85 10.53 19.40
CA GLU A 181 -11.59 9.31 19.08
C GLU A 181 -11.06 8.12 19.86
N GLN A 182 -11.96 7.21 20.21
CA GLN A 182 -11.54 5.91 20.72
C GLN A 182 -11.06 5.08 19.53
N ASN A 183 -9.79 4.68 19.54
CA ASN A 183 -9.19 3.90 18.48
C ASN A 183 -8.45 2.68 19.05
N TYR A 184 -8.11 1.74 18.19
CA TYR A 184 -7.27 0.60 18.54
C TYR A 184 -5.80 0.99 18.33
N MET A 185 -5.00 0.86 19.38
CA MET A 185 -3.57 1.13 19.38
C MET A 185 -2.79 -0.17 19.24
N PHE A 186 -1.70 -0.14 18.49
CA PHE A 186 -0.75 -1.25 18.38
C PHE A 186 0.43 -1.01 19.32
N ASP A 187 0.75 -1.98 20.17
CA ASP A 187 1.90 -1.90 21.07
C ASP A 187 3.20 -2.19 20.30
N TYR A 188 3.86 -1.13 19.85
CA TYR A 188 5.15 -1.21 19.15
C TYR A 188 6.36 -1.35 20.09
N LYS A 189 6.19 -1.25 21.42
CA LYS A 189 7.31 -1.13 22.38
C LYS A 189 7.87 -2.47 22.89
N SER A 190 7.62 -3.58 22.20
CA SER A 190 8.11 -4.93 22.57
C SER A 190 9.46 -5.27 21.95
#